data_AF-A0A2D8XB30-F1
#
_entry.id   AF-A0A2D8XB30-F1
#
_cell.length_a   1.000
_cell.length_b   1.000
_cell.length_c   1.000
_cell.angle_alpha   90.00
_cell.angle_beta   90.00
_cell.angle_gamma   90.00
#
_symmetry.space_group_name_H-M   'P 1'
#
loop_
_entity.id
_entity.type
_entity.pdbx_description
1 polymer ?
#
loop_
_entity_poly.entity_id
_entity_poly.type
_entity_poly.pdbx_seq_one_letter_code
_entity_poly.pdbx_strand_id
1 'polypeptide(L)'
;MPQLDFATFAPQLIWLTLVFGVLYLVMARVALPRIATVIEERRDRIADDLDTAAQLKRDTDDAIASYETALAEARTKAHSIAQATRDRLTAETDAHRADLEGQLAARIADAEKRIDAMKTQALTSVRDVAVDVADAITQQLLGDSDRAAAERAVDGELA
;
A
#
# COMPACT_ATOMS: atom_id res chain seq x y z
N MET A 1 -2.12 100.53 40.68
CA MET A 1 -2.69 99.66 39.64
C MET A 1 -3.87 98.93 40.26
N PRO A 2 -5.12 99.14 39.81
CA PRO A 2 -6.33 98.58 40.44
C PRO A 2 -6.45 97.04 40.38
N GLN A 3 -5.44 96.36 39.84
CA GLN A 3 -5.36 94.92 39.62
C GLN A 3 -4.57 94.16 40.71
N LEU A 4 -4.09 94.86 41.74
CA LEU A 4 -3.49 94.27 42.95
C LEU A 4 -4.23 94.76 44.20
N ASP A 5 -5.57 94.65 44.19
CA ASP A 5 -6.40 94.91 45.36
C ASP A 5 -6.64 93.61 46.14
N PHE A 6 -5.92 93.44 47.25
CA PHE A 6 -5.90 92.25 48.09
C PHE A 6 -7.27 91.87 48.67
N ALA A 7 -8.24 92.79 48.72
CA ALA A 7 -9.59 92.52 49.20
C ALA A 7 -10.39 91.57 48.26
N THR A 8 -10.02 91.49 46.99
CA THR A 8 -10.73 90.68 45.97
C THR A 8 -10.19 89.25 45.79
N PHE A 9 -9.00 88.98 46.34
CA PHE A 9 -8.33 87.67 46.19
C PHE A 9 -9.05 86.55 46.93
N ALA A 10 -9.59 86.81 48.13
CA ALA A 10 -10.25 85.78 48.93
C ALA A 10 -11.52 85.21 48.23
N PRO A 11 -12.47 86.03 47.72
CA PRO A 11 -13.58 85.52 46.92
C PRO A 11 -13.15 84.76 45.66
N GLN A 12 -12.11 85.23 44.98
CA GLN A 12 -11.61 84.59 43.76
C GLN A 12 -10.96 83.23 44.03
N LEU A 13 -10.23 83.10 45.15
CA LEU A 13 -9.67 81.82 45.60
C LEU A 13 -10.77 80.84 46.02
N ILE A 14 -11.81 81.29 46.72
CA ILE A 14 -12.95 80.43 47.10
C ILE A 14 -13.65 79.89 45.85
N TRP A 15 -13.94 80.75 44.87
CA TRP A 15 -14.56 80.32 43.61
C TRP A 15 -13.67 79.39 42.80
N LEU A 16 -12.36 79.69 42.72
CA LEU A 16 -11.37 78.82 42.09
C LEU A 16 -11.37 77.43 42.73
N THR A 17 -11.30 77.33 44.06
CA THR A 17 -11.32 76.05 44.77
C THR A 17 -12.63 75.31 44.56
N LEU A 18 -13.77 76.00 44.53
CA LEU A 18 -15.08 75.38 44.30
C LEU A 18 -15.16 74.79 42.88
N VAL A 19 -14.83 75.57 41.84
CA VAL A 19 -14.86 75.10 40.45
C VAL A 19 -13.82 74.01 40.22
N PHE A 20 -12.62 74.17 40.76
CA PHE A 20 -11.56 73.17 40.67
C PHE A 20 -11.94 71.86 41.38
N GLY A 21 -12.59 71.95 42.55
CA GLY A 21 -13.09 70.79 43.29
C GLY A 21 -14.18 70.03 42.53
N VAL A 22 -15.12 70.75 41.90
CA VAL A 22 -16.15 70.13 41.04
C VAL A 22 -15.51 69.47 39.82
N LEU A 23 -14.59 70.16 39.14
CA LEU A 23 -13.86 69.61 37.99
C LEU A 23 -13.06 68.35 38.38
N TYR A 24 -12.36 68.40 39.52
CA TYR A 24 -11.61 67.27 40.06
C TYR A 24 -12.53 66.07 40.34
N LEU A 25 -13.70 66.30 40.95
CA LEU A 25 -14.68 65.24 41.22
C LEU A 25 -15.16 64.61 39.92
N VAL A 26 -15.48 65.42 38.90
CA VAL A 26 -15.90 64.93 37.58
C VAL A 26 -14.78 64.12 36.92
N MET A 27 -13.53 64.57 37.03
CA MET A 27 -12.39 63.85 36.47
C MET A 27 -12.14 62.53 37.18
N ALA A 28 -12.16 62.54 38.52
CA ALA A 28 -11.96 61.38 39.34
C ALA A 28 -13.07 60.33 39.17
N ARG A 29 -14.33 60.76 39.00
CA ARG A 29 -15.48 59.84 38.91
C ARG A 29 -16.00 59.53 37.53
N VAL A 30 -15.64 60.28 36.50
CA VAL A 30 -16.15 60.04 35.14
C VAL A 30 -15.03 59.81 34.14
N ALA A 31 -14.06 60.71 34.05
CA ALA A 31 -13.02 60.60 33.02
C ALA A 31 -12.03 59.47 33.29
N LEU A 32 -11.46 59.40 34.50
CA LEU A 32 -10.53 58.33 34.88
C LEU A 32 -11.12 56.91 34.75
N PRO A 33 -12.33 56.61 35.28
CA PRO A 33 -12.89 55.27 35.12
C PRO A 33 -13.15 54.92 33.66
N ARG A 34 -13.58 55.87 32.81
CA ARG A 34 -13.77 55.59 31.37
C ARG A 34 -12.47 55.29 30.62
N ILE A 35 -11.37 55.92 31.01
CA ILE A 35 -10.06 55.59 30.40
C ILE A 35 -9.59 54.23 30.90
N ALA A 36 -9.76 53.94 32.19
CA ALA A 36 -9.41 52.65 32.77
C ALA A 36 -10.18 51.50 32.10
N THR A 37 -11.49 51.64 31.87
CA THR A 37 -12.30 50.60 31.18
C THR A 37 -11.80 50.33 29.77
N VAL A 38 -11.43 51.36 28.99
CA VAL A 38 -10.93 51.16 27.62
C VAL A 38 -9.56 50.46 27.61
N ILE A 39 -8.70 50.75 28.60
CA ILE A 39 -7.41 50.07 28.73
C ILE A 39 -7.64 48.60 29.11
N GLU A 40 -8.56 48.33 30.02
CA GLU A 40 -8.86 46.97 30.46
C GLU A 40 -9.50 46.14 29.34
N GLU A 41 -10.51 46.68 28.65
CA GLU A 41 -11.14 46.02 27.49
C GLU A 41 -10.11 45.64 26.41
N ARG A 42 -9.12 46.52 26.16
CA ARG A 42 -8.04 46.21 25.23
C ARG A 42 -7.12 45.12 25.75
N ARG A 43 -6.80 45.12 27.04
CA ARG A 43 -5.97 44.10 27.67
C ARG A 43 -6.65 42.74 27.63
N ASP A 44 -7.90 42.69 28.03
CA ASP A 44 -8.73 41.48 28.03
C ASP A 44 -8.83 40.92 26.61
N ARG A 45 -9.13 41.78 25.63
CA ARG A 45 -9.22 41.34 24.24
C ARG A 45 -7.89 40.81 23.68
N ILE A 46 -6.76 41.44 24.03
CA ILE A 46 -5.45 40.94 23.61
C ILE A 46 -5.13 39.61 24.29
N ALA A 47 -5.48 39.45 25.58
CA ALA A 47 -5.29 38.20 26.30
C ALA A 47 -6.14 37.08 25.69
N ASP A 48 -7.42 37.34 25.43
CA ASP A 48 -8.34 36.40 24.78
C ASP A 48 -7.86 36.00 23.38
N ASP A 49 -7.42 36.96 22.57
CA ASP A 49 -6.88 36.71 21.23
C ASP A 49 -5.59 35.86 21.31
N LEU A 50 -4.72 36.11 22.29
CA LEU A 50 -3.48 35.36 22.49
C LEU A 50 -3.75 33.93 22.97
N ASP A 51 -4.70 33.75 23.89
CA ASP A 51 -5.11 32.44 24.40
C ASP A 51 -5.77 31.63 23.28
N THR A 52 -6.63 32.26 22.48
CA THR A 52 -7.25 31.63 21.30
C THR A 52 -6.19 31.22 20.29
N ALA A 53 -5.21 32.09 19.99
CA ALA A 53 -4.12 31.78 19.08
C ALA A 53 -3.24 30.63 19.61
N ALA A 54 -2.96 30.60 20.91
CA ALA A 54 -2.21 29.53 21.54
C ALA A 54 -2.97 28.19 21.48
N GLN A 55 -4.29 28.21 21.68
CA GLN A 55 -5.13 27.02 21.58
C GLN A 55 -5.17 26.49 20.14
N LEU A 56 -5.42 27.36 19.15
CA LEU A 56 -5.42 26.99 17.74
C LEU A 56 -4.07 26.42 17.29
N LYS A 57 -2.97 26.97 17.81
CA LYS A 57 -1.63 26.43 17.56
C LYS A 57 -1.48 25.02 18.11
N ARG A 58 -1.90 24.78 19.36
CA ARG A 58 -1.85 23.42 19.96
C ARG A 58 -2.70 22.43 19.17
N ASP A 59 -3.93 22.81 18.83
CA ASP A 59 -4.84 21.94 18.06
C ASP A 59 -4.25 21.62 16.68
N THR A 60 -3.57 22.57 16.05
CA THR A 60 -2.88 22.37 14.77
C THR A 60 -1.67 21.44 14.93
N ASP A 61 -0.84 21.66 15.95
CA ASP A 61 0.33 20.83 16.24
C ASP A 61 -0.10 19.36 16.53
N ASP A 62 -1.18 19.17 17.29
CA ASP A 62 -1.76 17.85 17.58
C ASP A 62 -2.35 17.19 16.32
N ALA A 63 -3.06 17.96 15.48
CA ALA A 63 -3.60 17.47 14.23
C ALA A 63 -2.48 17.05 13.25
N ILE A 64 -1.39 17.80 13.18
CA ILE A 64 -0.20 17.45 12.38
C ILE A 64 0.41 16.16 12.91
N ALA A 65 0.62 16.03 14.22
CA ALA A 65 1.18 14.81 14.81
C ALA A 65 0.32 13.57 14.54
N SER A 66 -1.02 13.70 14.67
CA SER A 66 -1.95 12.62 14.34
C SER A 66 -1.93 12.27 12.85
N TYR A 67 -1.84 13.27 11.98
CA TYR A 67 -1.76 13.07 10.53
C TYR A 67 -0.46 12.37 10.11
N GLU A 68 0.68 12.79 10.66
CA GLU A 68 1.98 12.16 10.41
C GLU A 68 2.02 10.71 10.89
N THR A 69 1.43 10.44 12.07
CA THR A 69 1.28 9.07 12.60
C THR A 69 0.44 8.22 11.66
N ALA A 70 -0.74 8.70 11.26
CA ALA A 70 -1.62 7.98 10.33
C ALA A 70 -0.95 7.74 8.97
N LEU A 71 -0.17 8.69 8.47
CA LEU A 71 0.58 8.55 7.23
C LEU A 71 1.69 7.50 7.34
N ALA A 72 2.41 7.47 8.47
CA ALA A 72 3.45 6.47 8.73
C ALA A 72 2.85 5.06 8.84
N GLU A 73 1.74 4.90 9.55
CA GLU A 73 0.99 3.64 9.65
C GLU A 73 0.48 3.19 8.28
N ALA A 74 -0.10 4.09 7.49
CA ALA A 74 -0.58 3.79 6.15
C ALA A 74 0.56 3.32 5.22
N ARG A 75 1.73 3.96 5.28
CA ARG A 75 2.92 3.55 4.52
C ARG A 75 3.42 2.17 4.94
N THR A 76 3.52 1.92 6.25
CA THR A 76 3.92 0.62 6.79
C THR A 76 2.94 -0.48 6.37
N LYS A 77 1.63 -0.23 6.44
CA LYS A 77 0.59 -1.17 6.01
C LYS A 77 0.61 -1.41 4.51
N ALA A 78 0.84 -0.38 3.70
CA ALA A 78 1.01 -0.56 2.26
C ALA A 78 2.22 -1.42 1.92
N HIS A 79 3.35 -1.21 2.62
CA HIS A 79 4.54 -2.01 2.44
C HIS A 79 4.34 -3.48 2.84
N SER A 80 3.68 -3.72 3.98
CA SER A 80 3.40 -5.09 4.44
C SER A 80 2.43 -5.82 3.52
N ILE A 81 1.39 -5.14 3.01
CA ILE A 81 0.48 -5.71 2.00
C ILE A 81 1.24 -6.05 0.71
N ALA A 82 2.12 -5.16 0.25
CA ALA A 82 2.91 -5.39 -0.95
C ALA A 82 3.86 -6.59 -0.79
N GLN A 83 4.53 -6.72 0.36
CA GLN A 83 5.38 -7.87 0.67
C GLN A 83 4.56 -9.16 0.75
N ALA A 84 3.50 -9.19 1.57
CA ALA A 84 2.65 -10.37 1.70
C ALA A 84 2.03 -10.82 0.36
N THR A 85 1.67 -9.86 -0.50
CA THR A 85 1.16 -10.17 -1.85
C THR A 85 2.23 -10.78 -2.74
N ARG A 86 3.46 -10.24 -2.70
CA ARG A 86 4.60 -10.81 -3.45
C ARG A 86 4.90 -12.23 -3.00
N ASP A 87 5.00 -12.45 -1.69
CA ASP A 87 5.31 -13.75 -1.12
C ASP A 87 4.24 -14.79 -1.48
N ARG A 88 2.96 -14.40 -1.38
CA ARG A 88 1.84 -15.25 -1.80
C ARG A 88 1.89 -15.58 -3.30
N LEU A 89 2.13 -14.58 -4.15
CA LEU A 89 2.19 -14.80 -5.60
C LEU A 89 3.38 -15.69 -6.00
N THR A 90 4.53 -15.51 -5.35
CA THR A 90 5.69 -16.40 -5.56
C THR A 90 5.36 -17.83 -5.16
N ALA A 91 4.77 -18.04 -3.98
CA ALA A 91 4.36 -19.36 -3.53
C ALA A 91 3.32 -20.01 -4.46
N GLU A 92 2.30 -19.26 -4.91
CA GLU A 92 1.30 -19.74 -5.88
C GLU A 92 1.94 -20.10 -7.23
N THR A 93 2.88 -19.27 -7.70
CA THR A 93 3.59 -19.52 -8.96
C THR A 93 4.44 -20.77 -8.87
N ASP A 94 5.18 -20.95 -7.78
CA ASP A 94 6.04 -22.11 -7.58
C ASP A 94 5.22 -23.40 -7.41
N ALA A 95 4.08 -23.33 -6.71
CA ALA A 95 3.14 -24.45 -6.63
C ALA A 95 2.57 -24.82 -8.00
N HIS A 96 2.14 -23.84 -8.79
CA HIS A 96 1.65 -24.08 -10.15
C HIS A 96 2.73 -24.63 -11.08
N ARG A 97 3.97 -24.14 -10.97
CA ARG A 97 5.11 -24.69 -11.73
C ARG A 97 5.35 -26.15 -11.38
N ALA A 98 5.42 -26.48 -10.10
CA ALA A 98 5.63 -27.85 -9.64
C ALA A 98 4.52 -28.81 -10.12
N ASP A 99 3.26 -28.37 -10.07
CA ASP A 99 2.13 -29.14 -10.60
C ASP A 99 2.22 -29.36 -12.12
N LEU A 100 2.51 -28.29 -12.87
CA LEU A 100 2.68 -28.38 -14.32
C LEU A 100 3.87 -29.26 -14.73
N GLU A 101 5.00 -29.15 -14.03
CA GLU A 101 6.17 -30.01 -14.23
C GLU A 101 5.83 -31.47 -13.95
N GLY A 102 5.08 -31.76 -12.88
CA GLY A 102 4.59 -33.10 -12.57
C GLY A 102 3.68 -33.67 -13.66
N GLN A 103 2.72 -32.87 -14.13
CA GLN A 103 1.83 -33.25 -15.23
C GLN A 103 2.59 -33.47 -16.54
N LEU A 104 3.59 -32.63 -16.84
CA LEU A 104 4.41 -32.75 -18.03
C LEU A 104 5.26 -34.01 -17.98
N ALA A 105 5.90 -34.31 -16.84
CA ALA A 105 6.66 -35.53 -16.63
C ALA A 105 5.78 -36.79 -16.82
N ALA A 106 4.55 -36.77 -16.28
CA ALA A 106 3.61 -37.88 -16.47
C ALA A 106 3.21 -38.06 -17.95
N ARG A 107 2.96 -36.96 -18.67
CA ARG A 107 2.64 -36.99 -20.10
C ARG A 107 3.81 -37.50 -20.95
N ILE A 108 5.04 -37.10 -20.62
CA ILE A 108 6.25 -37.59 -21.30
C ILE A 108 6.38 -39.10 -21.09
N ALA A 109 6.26 -39.57 -19.83
CA ALA A 109 6.35 -41.00 -19.53
C ALA A 109 5.25 -41.83 -20.24
N ASP A 110 4.03 -41.30 -20.36
CA ASP A 110 2.96 -41.96 -21.11
C ASP A 110 3.25 -41.98 -22.62
N ALA A 111 3.75 -40.88 -23.17
CA ALA A 111 4.15 -40.80 -24.58
C ALA A 111 5.29 -41.78 -24.90
N GLU A 112 6.31 -41.88 -24.03
CA GLU A 112 7.41 -42.84 -24.16
C GLU A 112 6.90 -44.28 -24.18
N LYS A 113 6.00 -44.65 -23.26
CA LYS A 113 5.37 -45.98 -23.25
C LYS A 113 4.60 -46.27 -24.54
N ARG A 114 3.87 -45.28 -25.05
CA ARG A 114 3.13 -45.42 -26.33
C ARG A 114 4.09 -45.58 -27.51
N ILE A 115 5.20 -44.83 -27.54
CA ILE A 115 6.24 -44.95 -28.56
C ILE A 115 6.86 -46.35 -28.52
N ASP A 116 7.23 -46.85 -27.35
CA ASP A 116 7.78 -48.19 -27.20
C ASP A 116 6.79 -49.27 -27.63
N ALA A 117 5.52 -49.16 -27.24
CA ALA A 117 4.48 -50.09 -27.67
C ALA A 117 4.30 -50.09 -29.20
N MET A 118 4.26 -48.90 -29.84
CA MET A 118 4.18 -48.78 -31.29
C MET A 118 5.44 -49.33 -31.98
N LYS A 119 6.62 -49.13 -31.39
CA LYS A 119 7.88 -49.66 -31.90
C LYS A 119 7.88 -51.18 -31.85
N THR A 120 7.48 -51.79 -30.74
CA THR A 120 7.35 -53.24 -30.61
C THR A 120 6.35 -53.78 -31.62
N GLN A 121 5.17 -53.16 -31.75
CA GLN A 121 4.16 -53.57 -32.72
C GLN A 121 4.68 -53.49 -34.17
N ALA A 122 5.37 -52.41 -34.53
CA ALA A 122 5.94 -52.25 -35.86
C ALA A 122 7.01 -53.31 -36.15
N LEU A 123 7.88 -53.62 -35.18
CA LEU A 123 8.88 -54.68 -35.30
C LEU A 123 8.22 -56.06 -35.48
N THR A 124 7.16 -56.36 -34.73
CA THR A 124 6.37 -57.59 -34.92
C THR A 124 5.74 -57.65 -36.30
N SER A 125 5.12 -56.57 -36.78
CA SER A 125 4.54 -56.54 -38.13
C SER A 125 5.59 -56.70 -39.23
N VAL A 126 6.79 -56.13 -39.07
CA VAL A 126 7.90 -56.33 -40.02
C VAL A 126 8.37 -57.78 -40.01
N ARG A 127 8.50 -58.40 -38.83
CA ARG A 127 8.80 -59.82 -38.68
C ARG A 127 7.76 -60.70 -39.41
N ASP A 128 6.48 -60.45 -39.17
CA ASP A 128 5.40 -61.25 -39.76
C ASP A 128 5.40 -61.14 -41.29
N VAL A 129 5.58 -59.92 -41.83
CA VAL A 129 5.72 -59.70 -43.28
C VAL A 129 6.98 -60.39 -43.83
N ALA A 130 8.10 -60.37 -43.10
CA ALA A 130 9.32 -61.04 -43.53
C ALA A 130 9.15 -62.57 -43.56
N VAL A 131 8.46 -63.16 -42.58
CA VAL A 131 8.10 -64.59 -42.56
C VAL A 131 7.19 -64.94 -43.74
N ASP A 132 6.12 -64.16 -43.97
CA ASP A 132 5.19 -64.42 -45.06
C ASP A 132 5.88 -64.31 -46.44
N VAL A 133 6.79 -63.35 -46.62
CA VAL A 133 7.57 -63.20 -47.86
C VAL A 133 8.57 -64.36 -48.02
N ALA A 134 9.26 -64.78 -46.95
CA ALA A 134 10.19 -65.91 -47.00
C ALA A 134 9.46 -67.23 -47.32
N ASP A 135 8.30 -67.47 -46.72
CA ASP A 135 7.46 -68.64 -46.98
C ASP A 135 6.98 -68.65 -48.44
N ALA A 136 6.49 -67.52 -48.96
CA ALA A 136 6.07 -67.41 -50.36
C ALA A 136 7.22 -67.64 -51.35
N ILE A 137 8.42 -67.11 -51.08
CA ILE A 137 9.60 -67.30 -51.93
C ILE A 137 10.05 -68.77 -51.92
N THR A 138 10.10 -69.41 -50.76
CA THR A 138 10.50 -70.83 -50.63
C THR A 138 9.50 -71.75 -51.30
N GLN A 139 8.20 -71.50 -51.14
CA GLN A 139 7.14 -72.25 -51.82
C GLN A 139 7.26 -72.14 -53.34
N GLN A 140 7.57 -70.94 -53.86
CA GLN A 140 7.67 -70.72 -55.30
C GLN A 140 8.96 -71.29 -55.92
N LEU A 141 10.06 -71.37 -55.16
CA LEU A 141 11.35 -71.86 -55.65
C LEU A 141 11.57 -73.37 -55.43
N LEU A 142 11.16 -73.91 -54.27
CA LEU A 142 11.41 -75.30 -53.87
C LEU A 142 10.17 -76.20 -53.99
N GLY A 143 8.96 -75.61 -54.15
CA GLY A 143 7.70 -76.36 -54.30
C GLY A 143 7.16 -76.97 -53.00
N ASP A 144 7.86 -76.82 -51.90
CA ASP A 144 7.47 -77.20 -50.53
C ASP A 144 7.83 -76.05 -49.58
N SER A 145 7.00 -75.80 -48.57
CA SER A 145 7.23 -74.72 -47.61
C SER A 145 7.02 -75.20 -46.18
N ASP A 146 8.02 -74.95 -45.33
CA ASP A 146 7.94 -75.19 -43.89
C ASP A 146 7.94 -73.84 -43.18
N ARG A 147 6.74 -73.34 -42.89
CA ARG A 147 6.54 -72.07 -42.18
C ARG A 147 7.27 -72.04 -40.84
N ALA A 148 7.39 -73.18 -40.14
CA ALA A 148 8.12 -73.25 -38.87
C ALA A 148 9.65 -73.18 -39.05
N ALA A 149 10.16 -73.53 -40.22
CA ALA A 149 11.56 -73.27 -40.59
C ALA A 149 11.79 -71.80 -40.98
N ALA A 150 10.85 -71.18 -41.71
CA ALA A 150 10.90 -69.76 -42.07
C ALA A 150 10.85 -68.86 -40.84
N GLU A 151 9.97 -69.13 -39.87
CA GLU A 151 9.91 -68.41 -38.59
C GLU A 151 11.23 -68.49 -37.82
N ARG A 152 11.84 -69.67 -37.70
CA ARG A 152 13.14 -69.85 -37.02
C ARG A 152 14.29 -69.12 -37.71
N ALA A 153 14.30 -69.07 -39.05
CA ALA A 153 15.33 -68.38 -39.81
C ALA A 153 15.21 -66.86 -39.70
N VAL A 154 13.99 -66.32 -39.78
CA VAL A 154 13.72 -64.89 -39.60
C VAL A 154 14.00 -64.46 -38.17
N ASP A 155 13.64 -65.26 -37.17
CA ASP A 155 13.94 -64.98 -35.76
C ASP A 155 15.43 -65.04 -35.44
N GLY A 156 16.20 -65.87 -36.17
CA GLY A 156 17.65 -65.96 -36.03
C GLY A 156 18.41 -64.74 -36.58
N GLU A 157 17.84 -64.04 -37.57
CA GLU A 157 18.43 -62.83 -38.19
C GLU A 157 17.94 -61.51 -37.56
N LEU A 158 16.80 -61.54 -36.84
CA LEU A 158 16.23 -60.37 -36.14
C LEU A 158 16.66 -60.23 -34.67
N ALA A 159 17.38 -61.21 -34.12
CA ALA A 159 17.96 -61.20 -32.77
C ALA A 159 19.27 -60.41 -32.70
#